data_AF-A0A453GE62-F1
#
_entry.id   AF-A0A453GE62-F1
#
_cell.length_a   1.000
_cell.length_b   1.000
_cell.length_c   1.000
_cell.angle_alpha   90.00
_cell.angle_beta   90.00
_cell.angle_gamma   90.00
#
_symmetry.space_group_name_H-M   'P 1'
#
loop_
_entity.id
_entity.type
_entity.pdbx_description
1 polymer ?
#
loop_
_entity_poly.entity_id
_entity_poly.type
_entity_poly.pdbx_seq_one_letter_code
_entity_poly.pdbx_strand_id
1 'polypeptide(L)'
;ALRFAATPPRLAAPIPPTSAPRAHGGVARAGALGGTRRGRRLAMAAADSARCRAKREGDGDGVIAGVAVHGGTGAEGEDQLSVVMKFGGSSVSSAARMKEVAGLIQAFPEERPVVVLSAMGKTTNLLLLAGEKAVGCGVTRVSEIEEWNMLRDLHIKTVDELGLPRSVIHAKLDELEQLLKGVAMMKELTLRSTDYLVSFGECMSTRVFAAYLNQIGVKARQCDAFDIGFITTDDFGNAEILEATYPAVAKRLHGDWIRDPAIPIVTGFLGKGWKSGAVTTLGRGGSDLTATTIGKALGLREIQVWKDVDGVLTCDPNIYPNARTVPYLTFDEAAELAYFGAQVLHPQSMRPAREGDIPVRVKNSYNPKAPGTLIAKGRDMDKVVLTSIVLKSNVTMLDIVSTRMLGQFGFLAKVFSIFEDLGISVDCVATSEVSISVSLDPSKIWSRELIQQARA
;
A
#
# COMPACT_ATOMS: atom_id res chain seq x y z
N ALA A 1 -29.29 5.68 -21.19
CA ALA A 1 -29.38 4.28 -21.65
C ALA A 1 -27.97 3.71 -21.65
N LEU A 2 -27.71 2.68 -20.85
CA LEU A 2 -26.36 2.13 -20.69
C LEU A 2 -25.91 1.44 -21.99
N ARG A 3 -24.83 1.94 -22.61
CA ARG A 3 -24.17 1.29 -23.75
C ARG A 3 -22.89 0.62 -23.28
N PHE A 4 -22.93 -0.69 -23.09
CA PHE A 4 -21.73 -1.49 -22.87
C PHE A 4 -21.04 -1.75 -24.20
N ALA A 5 -19.84 -1.19 -24.40
CA ALA A 5 -18.97 -1.53 -25.52
C ALA A 5 -18.10 -2.74 -25.14
N ALA A 6 -18.64 -3.95 -25.31
CA ALA A 6 -17.87 -5.19 -25.14
C ALA A 6 -17.18 -5.56 -26.45
N THR A 7 -15.85 -5.65 -26.45
CA THR A 7 -15.07 -6.19 -27.57
C THR A 7 -15.10 -7.73 -27.49
N PRO A 8 -15.68 -8.45 -28.46
CA PRO A 8 -15.78 -9.91 -28.37
C PRO A 8 -14.47 -10.61 -28.77
N PRO A 9 -14.16 -11.79 -28.19
CA PRO A 9 -13.07 -12.63 -28.70
C PRO A 9 -13.44 -13.20 -30.08
N ARG A 10 -12.46 -13.30 -30.99
CA ARG A 10 -12.64 -13.92 -32.31
C ARG A 10 -12.79 -15.44 -32.18
N LEU A 11 -13.84 -16.04 -32.77
CA LEU A 11 -13.88 -17.47 -33.12
C LEU A 11 -14.97 -17.79 -34.17
N ALA A 12 -14.55 -18.51 -35.22
CA ALA A 12 -15.30 -19.38 -36.15
C ALA A 12 -16.51 -18.84 -36.98
N ALA A 13 -16.78 -19.54 -38.09
CA ALA A 13 -17.73 -19.18 -39.17
C ALA A 13 -19.17 -19.73 -38.96
N PRO A 14 -20.19 -19.25 -39.71
CA PRO A 14 -21.60 -19.35 -39.30
C PRO A 14 -22.43 -20.47 -39.96
N ILE A 15 -23.59 -20.78 -39.36
CA ILE A 15 -24.70 -21.58 -39.91
C ILE A 15 -26.02 -20.78 -39.72
N PRO A 16 -26.98 -20.77 -40.68
CA PRO A 16 -28.05 -19.76 -40.79
C PRO A 16 -29.37 -20.07 -40.04
N PRO A 17 -30.35 -19.13 -39.97
CA PRO A 17 -31.41 -19.12 -38.96
C PRO A 17 -32.80 -19.59 -39.43
N THR A 18 -33.72 -19.79 -38.48
CA THR A 18 -35.16 -20.02 -38.74
C THR A 18 -36.10 -19.10 -37.91
N SER A 19 -36.88 -18.30 -38.64
CA SER A 19 -38.27 -17.84 -38.39
C SER A 19 -38.86 -17.76 -36.96
N ALA A 20 -39.08 -16.52 -36.49
CA ALA A 20 -40.37 -15.80 -36.25
C ALA A 20 -41.73 -16.57 -36.19
N PRO A 21 -42.90 -15.96 -35.78
CA PRO A 21 -43.16 -14.61 -35.21
C PRO A 21 -44.32 -14.50 -34.14
N ARG A 22 -44.72 -13.25 -33.79
CA ARG A 22 -46.07 -12.77 -33.29
C ARG A 22 -46.52 -13.16 -31.85
N ALA A 23 -47.47 -12.46 -31.18
CA ALA A 23 -48.02 -11.07 -31.24
C ALA A 23 -49.02 -10.83 -30.07
N HIS A 24 -49.49 -9.57 -29.89
CA HIS A 24 -50.52 -9.09 -28.91
C HIS A 24 -50.10 -9.18 -27.42
N GLY A 25 -50.57 -8.41 -26.43
CA GLY A 25 -51.50 -7.26 -26.30
C GLY A 25 -51.79 -7.05 -24.78
N GLY A 26 -52.34 -5.97 -24.23
CA GLY A 26 -52.80 -4.66 -24.72
C GLY A 26 -53.74 -4.01 -23.68
N VAL A 27 -53.89 -2.66 -23.65
CA VAL A 27 -54.77 -1.88 -22.69
C VAL A 27 -54.24 -1.87 -21.23
N ALA A 28 -53.87 -0.80 -20.52
CA ALA A 28 -54.29 0.61 -20.37
C ALA A 28 -55.34 0.89 -19.26
N ARG A 29 -54.94 1.56 -18.16
CA ARG A 29 -55.68 2.67 -17.50
C ARG A 29 -54.92 3.31 -16.31
N ALA A 30 -55.08 4.64 -16.20
CA ALA A 30 -55.20 5.54 -15.04
C ALA A 30 -54.61 5.12 -13.67
N GLY A 31 -53.93 5.97 -12.88
CA GLY A 31 -54.20 7.40 -12.59
C GLY A 31 -55.06 7.51 -11.31
N ALA A 32 -54.81 8.37 -10.32
CA ALA A 32 -53.80 9.42 -10.13
C ALA A 32 -53.73 9.84 -8.63
N LEU A 33 -52.90 10.86 -8.33
CA LEU A 33 -52.89 11.72 -7.12
C LEU A 33 -52.28 11.19 -5.80
N GLY A 34 -51.43 12.03 -5.18
CA GLY A 34 -51.11 11.98 -3.75
C GLY A 34 -49.76 12.58 -3.33
N GLY A 35 -49.78 13.71 -2.61
CA GLY A 35 -48.73 14.04 -1.61
C GLY A 35 -47.62 15.03 -2.00
N THR A 36 -47.89 16.33 -1.91
CA THR A 36 -46.85 17.38 -1.81
C THR A 36 -46.50 17.65 -0.34
N ARG A 37 -45.19 17.71 -0.02
CA ARG A 37 -44.60 18.46 1.11
C ARG A 37 -43.07 18.44 1.03
N ARG A 38 -42.42 19.60 0.92
CA ARG A 38 -41.00 19.76 1.27
C ARG A 38 -40.76 21.09 1.98
N GLY A 39 -39.89 21.03 2.99
CA GLY A 39 -39.66 22.11 3.94
C GLY A 39 -38.81 23.27 3.42
N ARG A 40 -38.81 24.36 4.19
CA ARG A 40 -38.09 25.61 3.92
C ARG A 40 -36.57 25.41 3.97
N ARG A 41 -35.85 26.12 3.11
CA ARG A 41 -34.41 26.39 3.27
C ARG A 41 -34.21 27.45 4.36
N LEU A 42 -33.13 27.33 5.11
CA LEU A 42 -32.51 28.42 5.86
C LEU A 42 -31.06 28.54 5.36
N ALA A 43 -30.66 29.76 5.00
CA ALA A 43 -29.31 30.06 4.55
C ALA A 43 -28.52 30.64 5.72
N MET A 44 -27.26 30.22 5.89
CA MET A 44 -26.29 30.95 6.70
C MET A 44 -25.41 31.82 5.81
N ALA A 45 -25.20 33.06 6.21
CA ALA A 45 -24.30 33.99 5.53
C ALA A 45 -22.84 33.70 5.93
N ALA A 46 -21.93 33.88 4.97
CA ALA A 46 -20.50 33.94 5.24
C ALA A 46 -20.13 35.35 5.73
N ALA A 47 -19.12 35.44 6.61
CA ALA A 47 -18.54 36.70 7.06
C ALA A 47 -17.15 36.89 6.46
N ASP A 48 -16.84 38.11 6.04
CA ASP A 48 -15.60 38.48 5.36
C ASP A 48 -14.34 38.32 6.22
N SER A 49 -13.23 37.94 5.58
CA SER A 49 -11.88 38.04 6.14
C SER A 49 -11.11 39.19 5.47
N ALA A 50 -10.77 40.20 6.27
CA ALA A 50 -10.10 41.41 5.79
C ALA A 50 -8.64 41.17 5.39
N ARG A 51 -8.25 41.62 4.19
CA ARG A 51 -6.85 41.60 3.72
C ARG A 51 -6.06 42.77 4.32
N CYS A 52 -4.99 42.48 5.05
CA CYS A 52 -3.90 43.45 5.24
C CYS A 52 -2.97 43.45 4.02
N ARG A 53 -2.52 44.64 3.61
CA ARG A 53 -1.80 44.90 2.36
C ARG A 53 -0.53 45.69 2.65
N ALA A 54 0.64 45.04 2.65
CA ALA A 54 1.93 45.72 2.68
C ALA A 54 2.45 45.95 1.25
N LYS A 55 3.13 47.08 1.03
CA LYS A 55 3.72 47.48 -0.26
C LYS A 55 5.24 47.25 -0.26
N ARG A 56 5.78 46.89 -1.44
CA ARG A 56 6.94 47.47 -2.19
C ARG A 56 8.04 48.20 -1.40
N GLU A 57 9.30 48.26 -1.82
CA GLU A 57 10.13 47.66 -2.90
C GLU A 57 11.58 48.06 -2.53
N GLY A 58 12.61 47.34 -3.00
CA GLY A 58 14.00 47.75 -2.76
C GLY A 58 15.02 46.80 -3.39
N ASP A 59 15.75 47.31 -4.39
CA ASP A 59 16.78 46.57 -5.14
C ASP A 59 18.03 46.22 -4.31
N GLY A 60 18.75 45.19 -4.76
CA GLY A 60 20.09 44.87 -4.28
C GLY A 60 20.71 43.71 -5.07
N ASP A 61 21.60 44.03 -6.01
CA ASP A 61 22.47 43.04 -6.66
C ASP A 61 23.30 42.27 -5.62
N GLY A 62 23.28 40.94 -5.69
CA GLY A 62 23.90 40.09 -4.68
C GLY A 62 24.28 38.72 -5.22
N VAL A 63 25.58 38.50 -5.41
CA VAL A 63 26.22 37.22 -5.74
C VAL A 63 25.68 36.09 -4.85
N ILE A 64 25.16 35.01 -5.46
CA ILE A 64 24.68 33.84 -4.72
C ILE A 64 25.90 33.03 -4.23
N ALA A 65 26.39 33.40 -3.04
CA ALA A 65 27.33 32.60 -2.29
C ALA A 65 26.66 31.32 -1.73
N GLY A 66 27.44 30.26 -1.58
CA GLY A 66 26.94 28.95 -1.13
C GLY A 66 26.30 28.99 0.25
N VAL A 67 25.23 28.22 0.43
CA VAL A 67 24.55 28.05 1.72
C VAL A 67 25.46 27.29 2.68
N ALA A 68 26.11 28.02 3.58
CA ALA A 68 26.89 27.44 4.66
C ALA A 68 25.96 26.83 5.72
N VAL A 69 25.89 25.49 5.75
CA VAL A 69 25.30 24.75 6.87
C VAL A 69 26.11 25.07 8.13
N HIS A 70 25.45 25.46 9.21
CA HIS A 70 26.11 25.67 10.51
C HIS A 70 26.66 24.34 11.03
N GLY A 71 27.99 24.21 10.98
CA GLY A 71 28.70 23.06 11.54
C GLY A 71 28.75 23.13 13.06
N GLY A 72 27.94 22.31 13.73
CA GLY A 72 28.21 21.91 15.11
C GLY A 72 29.35 20.89 15.12
N THR A 73 30.52 21.27 15.62
CA THR A 73 31.66 20.35 15.78
C THR A 73 31.49 19.48 17.02
N GLY A 74 31.24 18.18 16.82
CA GLY A 74 31.22 17.17 17.89
C GLY A 74 31.33 15.77 17.29
N ALA A 75 32.13 14.90 17.89
CA ALA A 75 32.38 13.54 17.41
C ALA A 75 31.23 12.58 17.80
N GLU A 76 30.00 12.91 17.39
CA GLU A 76 28.77 12.18 17.77
C GLU A 76 28.11 11.43 16.60
N GLY A 77 28.67 11.54 15.38
CA GLY A 77 28.01 11.09 14.14
C GLY A 77 28.30 9.65 13.67
N GLU A 78 29.32 8.97 14.21
CA GLU A 78 29.78 7.68 13.65
C GLU A 78 29.03 6.44 14.15
N ASP A 79 28.22 6.56 15.20
CA ASP A 79 27.53 5.43 15.85
C ASP A 79 26.01 5.64 16.00
N GLN A 80 25.41 6.46 15.13
CA GLN A 80 23.96 6.65 15.06
C GLN A 80 23.34 5.86 13.90
N LEU A 81 22.04 5.52 14.03
CA LEU A 81 21.26 4.95 12.93
C LEU A 81 21.25 5.92 11.73
N SER A 82 21.53 5.43 10.52
CA SER A 82 21.80 6.30 9.36
C SER A 82 20.69 6.30 8.30
N VAL A 83 20.08 5.14 8.06
CA VAL A 83 19.09 4.90 7.00
C VAL A 83 18.05 3.86 7.42
N VAL A 84 16.91 3.84 6.72
CA VAL A 84 15.99 2.69 6.76
C VAL A 84 16.18 1.86 5.49
N MET A 85 16.32 0.53 5.62
CA MET A 85 16.35 -0.39 4.48
C MET A 85 15.11 -1.29 4.51
N LYS A 86 14.17 -1.05 3.59
CA LYS A 86 12.96 -1.86 3.45
C LYS A 86 13.11 -2.91 2.35
N PHE A 87 12.80 -4.16 2.66
CA PHE A 87 12.78 -5.27 1.71
C PHE A 87 11.36 -5.82 1.52
N GLY A 88 10.92 -5.97 0.28
CA GLY A 88 9.62 -6.57 -0.06
C GLY A 88 9.63 -8.11 0.01
N GLY A 89 8.45 -8.73 -0.04
CA GLY A 89 8.31 -10.19 0.12
C GLY A 89 9.11 -11.02 -0.90
N SER A 90 9.29 -10.54 -2.14
CA SER A 90 10.14 -11.18 -3.15
C SER A 90 11.64 -11.13 -2.82
N SER A 91 12.07 -10.18 -1.97
CA SER A 91 13.45 -10.04 -1.49
C SER A 91 13.75 -10.95 -0.30
N VAL A 92 12.72 -11.51 0.36
CA VAL A 92 12.86 -12.44 1.49
C VAL A 92 12.02 -13.70 1.29
N SER A 93 11.83 -14.13 0.04
CA SER A 93 10.95 -15.24 -0.34
C SER A 93 11.53 -16.64 -0.08
N SER A 94 12.82 -16.75 0.20
CA SER A 94 13.54 -18.00 0.44
C SER A 94 14.81 -17.77 1.27
N ALA A 95 15.42 -18.86 1.76
CA ALA A 95 16.72 -18.79 2.43
C ALA A 95 17.80 -18.15 1.56
N ALA A 96 17.87 -18.49 0.26
CA ALA A 96 18.83 -17.89 -0.68
C ALA A 96 18.65 -16.36 -0.76
N ARG A 97 17.41 -15.88 -0.92
CA ARG A 97 17.12 -14.44 -0.98
C ARG A 97 17.41 -13.73 0.35
N MET A 98 17.18 -14.39 1.49
CA MET A 98 17.64 -13.87 2.80
C MET A 98 19.17 -13.80 2.91
N LYS A 99 19.91 -14.79 2.39
CA LYS A 99 21.39 -14.74 2.35
C LYS A 99 21.89 -13.57 1.50
N GLU A 100 21.24 -13.31 0.37
CA GLU A 100 21.52 -12.15 -0.47
C GLU A 100 21.26 -10.83 0.28
N VAL A 101 20.09 -10.67 0.93
CA VAL A 101 19.78 -9.46 1.73
C VAL A 101 20.75 -9.24 2.89
N ALA A 102 21.20 -10.31 3.56
CA ALA A 102 22.25 -10.20 4.58
C ALA A 102 23.57 -9.71 3.97
N GLY A 103 23.95 -10.24 2.80
CA GLY A 103 25.10 -9.76 2.04
C GLY A 103 25.00 -8.29 1.62
N LEU A 104 23.79 -7.80 1.29
CA LEU A 104 23.55 -6.38 1.01
C LEU A 104 23.83 -5.51 2.24
N ILE A 105 23.36 -5.91 3.42
CA ILE A 105 23.60 -5.18 4.67
C ILE A 105 25.10 -5.17 5.00
N GLN A 106 25.79 -6.28 4.83
CA GLN A 106 27.24 -6.39 5.06
C GLN A 106 28.10 -5.64 4.02
N ALA A 107 27.56 -5.34 2.83
CA ALA A 107 28.27 -4.63 1.77
C ALA A 107 28.40 -3.11 2.00
N PHE A 108 27.67 -2.55 2.97
CA PHE A 108 27.72 -1.14 3.38
C PHE A 108 28.02 -1.04 4.88
N PRO A 109 29.22 -1.48 5.35
CA PRO A 109 29.58 -1.51 6.77
C PRO A 109 29.71 -0.13 7.42
N GLU A 110 29.69 0.95 6.63
CA GLU A 110 29.58 2.33 7.07
C GLU A 110 28.14 2.74 7.45
N GLU A 111 27.12 2.06 6.92
CA GLU A 111 25.72 2.35 7.25
C GLU A 111 25.33 1.66 8.58
N ARG A 112 24.34 2.24 9.26
CA ARG A 112 23.70 1.70 10.47
C ARG A 112 22.20 1.60 10.23
N PRO A 113 21.75 0.58 9.48
CA PRO A 113 20.38 0.54 9.00
C PRO A 113 19.38 0.11 10.09
N VAL A 114 18.18 0.68 10.04
CA VAL A 114 16.96 0.01 10.52
C VAL A 114 16.40 -0.80 9.37
N VAL A 115 16.24 -2.11 9.54
CA VAL A 115 15.74 -3.00 8.48
C VAL A 115 14.24 -3.22 8.67
N VAL A 116 13.44 -3.04 7.62
CA VAL A 116 12.00 -3.30 7.62
C VAL A 116 11.69 -4.43 6.63
N LEU A 117 11.08 -5.51 7.10
CA LEU A 117 10.71 -6.65 6.24
C LEU A 117 9.20 -6.79 6.08
N SER A 118 8.78 -7.09 4.85
CA SER A 118 7.46 -7.69 4.59
C SER A 118 7.47 -9.20 4.90
N ALA A 119 6.31 -9.83 4.90
CA ALA A 119 6.16 -11.28 4.94
C ALA A 119 6.85 -11.98 3.75
N MET A 120 7.23 -13.26 3.93
CA MET A 120 7.94 -14.05 2.92
C MET A 120 7.12 -14.30 1.64
N GLY A 121 7.57 -13.79 0.49
CA GLY A 121 6.98 -14.10 -0.82
C GLY A 121 5.51 -13.72 -0.93
N LYS A 122 4.62 -14.72 -0.85
CA LYS A 122 3.15 -14.59 -0.93
C LYS A 122 2.42 -15.01 0.36
N THR A 123 3.12 -15.17 1.49
CA THR A 123 2.53 -15.74 2.71
C THR A 123 1.37 -14.92 3.29
N THR A 124 1.35 -13.59 3.14
CA THR A 124 0.17 -12.78 3.51
C THR A 124 -1.11 -13.23 2.80
N ASN A 125 -1.02 -13.60 1.52
CA ASN A 125 -2.17 -14.11 0.77
C ASN A 125 -2.55 -15.54 1.22
N LEU A 126 -1.55 -16.38 1.52
CA LEU A 126 -1.79 -17.71 2.09
C LEU A 126 -2.48 -17.63 3.46
N LEU A 127 -2.12 -16.66 4.30
CA LEU A 127 -2.76 -16.41 5.60
C LEU A 127 -4.24 -16.03 5.44
N LEU A 128 -4.55 -15.08 4.54
CA LEU A 128 -5.92 -14.69 4.23
C LEU A 128 -6.76 -15.89 3.74
N LEU A 129 -6.27 -16.62 2.73
CA LEU A 129 -6.94 -17.81 2.19
C LEU A 129 -7.10 -18.93 3.22
N ALA A 130 -6.12 -19.14 4.09
CA ALA A 130 -6.21 -20.12 5.18
C ALA A 130 -7.29 -19.71 6.20
N GLY A 131 -7.41 -18.42 6.53
CA GLY A 131 -8.48 -17.90 7.38
C GLY A 131 -9.86 -18.09 6.78
N GLU A 132 -10.04 -17.74 5.50
CA GLU A 132 -11.29 -17.94 4.76
C GLU A 132 -11.70 -19.42 4.72
N LYS A 133 -10.76 -20.33 4.45
CA LYS A 133 -11.01 -21.78 4.47
C LYS A 133 -11.30 -22.30 5.88
N ALA A 134 -10.65 -21.78 6.91
CA ALA A 134 -10.83 -22.21 8.30
C ALA A 134 -12.29 -22.04 8.76
N VAL A 135 -12.95 -20.92 8.40
CA VAL A 135 -14.36 -20.64 8.72
C VAL A 135 -15.28 -21.80 8.31
N GLY A 136 -15.01 -22.46 7.18
CA GLY A 136 -15.83 -23.54 6.64
C GLY A 136 -15.31 -24.97 6.89
N CYS A 137 -14.01 -25.17 7.16
CA CYS A 137 -13.42 -26.52 7.17
C CYS A 137 -13.82 -27.36 8.38
N GLY A 138 -14.08 -26.72 9.53
CA GLY A 138 -14.27 -27.39 10.82
C GLY A 138 -12.96 -27.80 11.48
N VAL A 139 -12.95 -27.80 12.82
CA VAL A 139 -11.75 -27.79 13.67
C VAL A 139 -10.77 -28.95 13.40
N THR A 140 -11.27 -30.17 13.16
CA THR A 140 -10.42 -31.35 12.94
C THR A 140 -9.66 -31.33 11.61
N ARG A 141 -10.06 -30.48 10.66
CA ARG A 141 -9.47 -30.38 9.32
C ARG A 141 -8.60 -29.14 9.12
N VAL A 142 -8.33 -28.37 10.17
CA VAL A 142 -7.45 -27.18 10.07
C VAL A 142 -6.03 -27.56 9.63
N SER A 143 -5.51 -28.69 10.11
CA SER A 143 -4.22 -29.25 9.67
C SER A 143 -4.21 -29.70 8.20
N GLU A 144 -5.37 -29.86 7.56
CA GLU A 144 -5.52 -30.23 6.14
C GLU A 144 -5.59 -29.01 5.21
N ILE A 145 -5.66 -27.78 5.75
CA ILE A 145 -5.72 -26.55 4.94
C ILE A 145 -4.43 -26.40 4.12
N GLU A 146 -4.57 -26.39 2.80
CA GLU A 146 -3.46 -26.40 1.85
C GLU A 146 -2.50 -25.20 2.05
N GLU A 147 -3.05 -23.99 2.15
CA GLU A 147 -2.29 -22.75 2.30
C GLU A 147 -1.56 -22.64 3.64
N TRP A 148 -2.13 -23.23 4.70
CA TRP A 148 -1.47 -23.38 6.01
C TRP A 148 -0.26 -24.29 5.88
N ASN A 149 -0.42 -25.46 5.23
CA ASN A 149 0.69 -26.38 5.00
C ASN A 149 1.79 -25.76 4.12
N MET A 150 1.44 -25.10 2.99
CA MET A 150 2.40 -24.38 2.15
C MET A 150 3.20 -23.33 2.94
N LEU A 151 2.52 -22.56 3.80
CA LEU A 151 3.15 -21.54 4.61
C LEU A 151 4.08 -22.14 5.67
N ARG A 152 3.63 -23.17 6.39
CA ARG A 152 4.42 -23.89 7.40
C ARG A 152 5.68 -24.46 6.76
N ASP A 153 5.53 -25.18 5.65
CA ASP A 153 6.61 -25.90 5.00
C ASP A 153 7.64 -24.93 4.38
N LEU A 154 7.21 -23.78 3.86
CA LEU A 154 8.11 -22.71 3.41
C LEU A 154 8.99 -22.18 4.55
N HIS A 155 8.43 -21.90 5.73
CA HIS A 155 9.19 -21.37 6.86
C HIS A 155 10.11 -22.43 7.47
N ILE A 156 9.65 -23.67 7.63
CA ILE A 156 10.49 -24.79 8.11
C ILE A 156 11.67 -25.00 7.16
N LYS A 157 11.40 -25.12 5.86
CA LYS A 157 12.45 -25.27 4.84
C LYS A 157 13.46 -24.11 4.88
N THR A 158 12.98 -22.88 5.02
CA THR A 158 13.85 -21.69 5.09
C THR A 158 14.76 -21.73 6.32
N VAL A 159 14.21 -22.09 7.49
CA VAL A 159 14.98 -22.23 8.74
C VAL A 159 16.04 -23.33 8.61
N ASP A 160 15.68 -24.48 8.06
CA ASP A 160 16.61 -25.58 7.82
C ASP A 160 17.73 -25.19 6.83
N GLU A 161 17.39 -24.53 5.70
CA GLU A 161 18.35 -24.06 4.68
C GLU A 161 19.27 -22.92 5.15
N LEU A 162 18.89 -22.21 6.22
CA LEU A 162 19.73 -21.23 6.92
C LEU A 162 20.58 -21.86 8.03
N GLY A 163 20.34 -23.12 8.41
CA GLY A 163 21.02 -23.80 9.51
C GLY A 163 20.52 -23.39 10.90
N LEU A 164 19.35 -22.77 10.98
CA LEU A 164 18.76 -22.23 12.20
C LEU A 164 17.98 -23.31 12.98
N PRO A 165 17.88 -23.20 14.33
CA PRO A 165 17.03 -24.09 15.10
C PRO A 165 15.55 -23.79 14.86
N ARG A 166 14.74 -24.83 14.62
CA ARG A 166 13.29 -24.72 14.36
C ARG A 166 12.48 -24.02 15.47
N SER A 167 13.02 -23.93 16.69
CA SER A 167 12.45 -23.16 17.79
C SER A 167 12.26 -21.66 17.47
N VAL A 168 13.00 -21.10 16.51
CA VAL A 168 12.84 -19.70 16.04
C VAL A 168 11.43 -19.42 15.51
N ILE A 169 10.76 -20.42 14.92
CA ILE A 169 9.43 -20.28 14.32
C ILE A 169 8.36 -21.15 14.98
N HIS A 170 8.72 -22.23 15.66
CA HIS A 170 7.77 -23.25 16.16
C HIS A 170 6.62 -22.62 16.96
N ALA A 171 6.93 -21.77 17.95
CA ALA A 171 5.92 -21.12 18.78
C ALA A 171 4.93 -20.24 17.98
N LYS A 172 5.36 -19.62 16.88
CA LYS A 172 4.49 -18.81 16.00
C LYS A 172 3.68 -19.67 15.04
N LEU A 173 4.20 -20.83 14.63
CA LEU A 173 3.43 -21.82 13.88
C LEU A 173 2.34 -22.45 14.76
N ASP A 174 2.66 -22.86 16.00
CA ASP A 174 1.69 -23.40 16.95
C ASP A 174 0.55 -22.41 17.21
N GLU A 175 0.90 -21.15 17.49
CA GLU A 175 -0.05 -20.08 17.77
C GLU A 175 -0.96 -19.77 16.58
N LEU A 176 -0.42 -19.78 15.36
CA LEU A 176 -1.18 -19.65 14.12
C LEU A 176 -2.14 -20.84 13.90
N GLU A 177 -1.71 -22.06 14.18
CA GLU A 177 -2.60 -23.23 14.11
C GLU A 177 -3.74 -23.16 15.14
N GLN A 178 -3.46 -22.68 16.36
CA GLN A 178 -4.51 -22.46 17.37
C GLN A 178 -5.47 -21.35 16.96
N LEU A 179 -5.00 -20.26 16.34
CA LEU A 179 -5.85 -19.21 15.80
C LEU A 179 -6.80 -19.76 14.72
N LEU A 180 -6.28 -20.54 13.76
CA LEU A 180 -7.09 -21.16 12.72
C LEU A 180 -8.10 -22.17 13.29
N LYS A 181 -7.75 -22.92 14.35
CA LYS A 181 -8.70 -23.78 15.10
C LYS A 181 -9.78 -22.97 15.80
N GLY A 182 -9.45 -21.81 16.36
CA GLY A 182 -10.41 -20.87 16.93
C GLY A 182 -11.41 -20.36 15.89
N VAL A 183 -10.91 -19.89 14.74
CA VAL A 183 -11.75 -19.45 13.60
C VAL A 183 -12.66 -20.59 13.11
N ALA A 184 -12.14 -21.81 12.97
CA ALA A 184 -12.90 -22.98 12.55
C ALA A 184 -13.93 -23.48 13.58
N MET A 185 -13.73 -23.20 14.86
CA MET A 185 -14.69 -23.50 15.93
C MET A 185 -15.84 -22.48 15.93
N MET A 186 -15.49 -21.19 15.86
CA MET A 186 -16.46 -20.10 15.91
C MET A 186 -17.22 -19.91 14.59
N LYS A 187 -16.64 -20.34 13.46
CA LYS A 187 -17.10 -20.07 12.09
C LYS A 187 -17.22 -18.56 11.80
N GLU A 188 -16.32 -17.79 12.37
CA GLU A 188 -16.29 -16.33 12.26
C GLU A 188 -14.85 -15.85 12.11
N LEU A 189 -14.61 -14.95 11.14
CA LEU A 189 -13.34 -14.28 10.92
C LEU A 189 -13.60 -12.75 10.87
N THR A 190 -13.44 -12.10 12.03
CA THR A 190 -13.58 -10.65 12.14
C THR A 190 -12.38 -9.92 11.54
N LEU A 191 -12.50 -8.64 11.17
CA LEU A 191 -11.37 -7.83 10.70
C LEU A 191 -10.21 -7.79 11.73
N ARG A 192 -10.53 -7.76 13.03
CA ARG A 192 -9.53 -7.85 14.11
C ARG A 192 -8.80 -9.20 14.10
N SER A 193 -9.54 -10.29 13.89
CA SER A 193 -8.96 -11.63 13.76
C SER A 193 -8.11 -11.74 12.48
N THR A 194 -8.52 -11.09 11.39
CA THR A 194 -7.78 -11.02 10.12
C THR A 194 -6.47 -10.27 10.27
N ASP A 195 -6.46 -9.10 10.91
CA ASP A 195 -5.24 -8.34 11.20
C ASP A 195 -4.25 -9.15 12.04
N TYR A 196 -4.75 -9.86 13.06
CA TYR A 196 -3.93 -10.77 13.85
C TYR A 196 -3.39 -11.93 12.99
N LEU A 197 -4.24 -12.55 12.17
CA LEU A 197 -3.89 -13.67 11.30
C LEU A 197 -2.80 -13.32 10.29
N VAL A 198 -2.88 -12.17 9.61
CA VAL A 198 -1.86 -11.78 8.63
C VAL A 198 -0.55 -11.34 9.28
N SER A 199 -0.59 -10.85 10.53
CA SER A 199 0.61 -10.39 11.25
C SER A 199 1.70 -11.45 11.42
N PHE A 200 1.32 -12.73 11.41
CA PHE A 200 2.24 -13.86 11.46
C PHE A 200 3.27 -13.85 10.33
N GLY A 201 2.92 -13.29 9.15
CA GLY A 201 3.82 -13.20 8.01
C GLY A 201 5.09 -12.40 8.29
N GLU A 202 4.94 -11.12 8.67
CA GLU A 202 6.07 -10.27 9.07
C GLU A 202 6.71 -10.73 10.39
N CYS A 203 5.91 -11.24 11.34
CA CYS A 203 6.43 -11.74 12.61
C CYS A 203 7.42 -12.90 12.41
N MET A 204 7.13 -13.84 11.52
CA MET A 204 8.04 -14.96 11.22
C MET A 204 9.22 -14.53 10.34
N SER A 205 9.00 -13.73 9.29
CA SER A 205 10.09 -13.31 8.40
C SER A 205 11.19 -12.53 9.14
N THR A 206 10.81 -11.61 10.03
CA THR A 206 11.75 -10.84 10.85
C THR A 206 12.49 -11.68 11.90
N ARG A 207 11.84 -12.68 12.51
CA ARG A 207 12.46 -13.61 13.47
C ARG A 207 13.50 -14.50 12.80
N VAL A 208 13.16 -15.10 11.66
CA VAL A 208 14.10 -15.92 10.87
C VAL A 208 15.29 -15.08 10.42
N PHE A 209 15.05 -13.88 9.88
CA PHE A 209 16.12 -13.03 9.37
C PHE A 209 17.06 -12.51 10.47
N ALA A 210 16.51 -12.04 11.60
CA ALA A 210 17.31 -11.60 12.75
C ALA A 210 18.13 -12.75 13.34
N ALA A 211 17.56 -13.94 13.47
CA ALA A 211 18.29 -15.12 13.95
C ALA A 211 19.44 -15.49 12.98
N TYR A 212 19.20 -15.44 11.67
CA TYR A 212 20.22 -15.70 10.66
C TYR A 212 21.37 -14.69 10.71
N LEU A 213 21.08 -13.39 10.81
CA LEU A 213 22.11 -12.36 10.96
C LEU A 213 23.02 -12.64 12.17
N ASN A 214 22.44 -12.95 13.33
CA ASN A 214 23.21 -13.28 14.52
C ASN A 214 24.06 -14.56 14.34
N GLN A 215 23.54 -15.57 13.64
CA GLN A 215 24.29 -16.80 13.32
C GLN A 215 25.55 -16.53 12.48
N ILE A 216 25.50 -15.54 11.58
CA ILE A 216 26.66 -15.12 10.76
C ILE A 216 27.50 -14.00 11.42
N GLY A 217 27.29 -13.73 12.71
CA GLY A 217 28.06 -12.73 13.47
C GLY A 217 27.61 -11.27 13.30
N VAL A 218 26.52 -11.02 12.57
CA VAL A 218 25.92 -9.67 12.43
C VAL A 218 24.88 -9.48 13.54
N LYS A 219 25.24 -8.71 14.57
CA LYS A 219 24.39 -8.50 15.74
C LYS A 219 23.10 -7.77 15.37
N ALA A 220 21.96 -8.45 15.52
CA ALA A 220 20.65 -7.98 15.09
C ALA A 220 19.57 -8.23 16.14
N ARG A 221 18.57 -7.35 16.25
CA ARG A 221 17.46 -7.46 17.20
C ARG A 221 16.13 -7.43 16.45
N GLN A 222 15.34 -8.50 16.58
CA GLN A 222 13.98 -8.52 16.04
C GLN A 222 13.08 -7.56 16.84
N CYS A 223 12.19 -6.85 16.14
CA CYS A 223 11.26 -5.89 16.72
C CYS A 223 9.89 -5.99 16.06
N ASP A 224 8.87 -6.38 16.82
CA ASP A 224 7.48 -6.25 16.38
C ASP A 224 7.05 -4.77 16.48
N ALA A 225 6.56 -4.20 15.38
CA ALA A 225 6.18 -2.79 15.27
C ALA A 225 5.18 -2.37 16.37
N PHE A 226 4.20 -3.25 16.63
CA PHE A 226 3.17 -3.07 17.65
C PHE A 226 3.71 -3.00 19.09
N ASP A 227 4.91 -3.51 19.36
CA ASP A 227 5.55 -3.43 20.69
C ASP A 227 6.67 -2.38 20.78
N ILE A 228 7.08 -1.76 19.67
CA ILE A 228 8.07 -0.67 19.66
C ILE A 228 7.49 0.74 19.50
N GLY A 229 6.16 0.88 19.51
CA GLY A 229 5.49 2.18 19.53
C GLY A 229 4.79 2.59 18.24
N PHE A 230 4.53 1.67 17.30
CA PHE A 230 3.55 1.94 16.23
C PHE A 230 2.13 1.96 16.82
N ILE A 231 1.59 3.15 17.01
CA ILE A 231 0.28 3.39 17.60
C ILE A 231 -0.68 3.81 16.48
N THR A 232 -1.81 3.11 16.35
CA THR A 232 -2.78 3.34 15.28
C THR A 232 -4.18 3.61 15.80
N THR A 233 -5.09 4.01 14.91
CA THR A 233 -6.53 3.82 15.14
C THR A 233 -6.87 2.32 15.26
N ASP A 234 -8.11 2.02 15.66
CA ASP A 234 -8.61 0.64 15.80
C ASP A 234 -9.39 0.18 14.54
N ASP A 235 -9.15 0.83 13.39
CA ASP A 235 -9.81 0.54 12.10
C ASP A 235 -9.10 -0.62 11.38
N PHE A 236 -9.34 -1.83 11.88
CA PHE A 236 -8.67 -3.06 11.41
C PHE A 236 -8.74 -3.23 9.87
N GLY A 237 -7.62 -3.65 9.27
CA GLY A 237 -7.43 -3.79 7.83
C GLY A 237 -6.88 -2.53 7.12
N ASN A 238 -7.04 -1.34 7.71
CA ASN A 238 -6.55 -0.07 7.15
C ASN A 238 -6.34 1.00 8.24
N ALA A 239 -5.68 0.64 9.33
CA ALA A 239 -5.53 1.50 10.50
C ALA A 239 -4.59 2.67 10.22
N GLU A 240 -4.95 3.87 10.70
CA GLU A 240 -4.13 5.07 10.51
C GLU A 240 -3.10 5.23 11.63
N ILE A 241 -1.86 5.60 11.28
CA ILE A 241 -0.79 5.88 12.25
C ILE A 241 -1.09 7.20 12.97
N LEU A 242 -1.10 7.17 14.30
CA LEU A 242 -1.27 8.35 15.13
C LEU A 242 0.07 9.05 15.39
N GLU A 243 0.06 10.38 15.51
CA GLU A 243 1.25 11.21 15.76
C GLU A 243 2.08 10.80 16.98
N ALA A 244 1.46 10.17 17.99
CA ALA A 244 2.15 9.61 19.15
C ALA A 244 3.20 8.53 18.78
N THR A 245 3.10 7.94 17.58
CA THR A 245 4.05 6.95 17.05
C THR A 245 5.46 7.50 16.91
N TYR A 246 5.63 8.70 16.35
CA TYR A 246 6.96 9.23 16.05
C TYR A 246 7.86 9.34 17.29
N PRO A 247 7.47 10.01 18.40
CA PRO A 247 8.29 10.04 19.60
C PRO A 247 8.42 8.69 20.31
N ALA A 248 7.41 7.80 20.20
CA ALA A 248 7.44 6.48 20.83
C ALA A 248 8.47 5.55 20.16
N VAL A 249 8.41 5.46 18.82
CA VAL A 249 9.37 4.70 17.99
C VAL A 249 10.78 5.26 18.14
N ALA A 250 10.93 6.58 18.10
CA ALA A 250 12.23 7.24 18.28
C ALA A 250 12.86 6.90 19.63
N LYS A 251 12.11 7.09 20.72
CA LYS A 251 12.55 6.77 22.08
C LYS A 251 12.93 5.30 22.23
N ARG A 252 12.13 4.39 21.66
CA ARG A 252 12.37 2.95 21.74
C ARG A 252 13.64 2.57 20.99
N LEU A 253 13.73 2.89 19.70
CA LEU A 253 14.85 2.46 18.85
C LEU A 253 16.17 3.13 19.24
N HIS A 254 16.21 4.44 19.51
CA HIS A 254 17.44 5.10 19.99
C HIS A 254 17.87 4.58 21.37
N GLY A 255 16.94 4.44 22.33
CA GLY A 255 17.28 3.94 23.67
C GLY A 255 17.76 2.47 23.67
N ASP A 256 17.27 1.67 22.72
CA ASP A 256 17.70 0.29 22.52
C ASP A 256 19.01 0.16 21.78
N TRP A 257 19.33 1.11 20.89
CA TRP A 257 20.59 1.21 20.17
C TRP A 257 21.72 1.66 21.11
N ILE A 258 21.53 2.78 21.83
CA ILE A 258 22.53 3.34 22.77
C ILE A 258 22.91 2.33 23.87
N ARG A 259 21.94 1.55 24.37
CA ARG A 259 22.17 0.57 25.44
C ARG A 259 22.96 -0.66 24.96
N ASP A 260 22.67 -1.13 23.75
CA ASP A 260 23.21 -2.38 23.21
C ASP A 260 23.07 -2.34 21.68
N PRO A 261 24.06 -1.79 20.94
CA PRO A 261 23.96 -1.61 19.50
C PRO A 261 23.73 -2.94 18.77
N ALA A 262 22.66 -3.01 17.99
CA ALA A 262 22.22 -4.18 17.23
C ALA A 262 21.27 -3.72 16.12
N ILE A 263 21.44 -4.22 14.89
CA ILE A 263 20.62 -3.85 13.72
C ILE A 263 19.15 -4.18 14.02
N PRO A 264 18.22 -3.20 14.09
CA PRO A 264 16.82 -3.48 14.37
C PRO A 264 16.14 -4.07 13.13
N ILE A 265 15.55 -5.26 13.27
CA ILE A 265 14.81 -5.97 12.21
C ILE A 265 13.32 -5.86 12.53
N VAL A 266 12.68 -4.85 11.96
CA VAL A 266 11.32 -4.42 12.28
C VAL A 266 10.30 -5.05 11.33
N THR A 267 9.15 -5.48 11.87
CA THR A 267 8.00 -5.91 11.06
C THR A 267 7.43 -4.72 10.28
N GLY A 268 7.32 -4.82 8.97
CA GLY A 268 6.49 -3.90 8.19
C GLY A 268 4.99 -4.06 8.48
N PHE A 269 4.15 -3.22 7.89
CA PHE A 269 2.68 -3.41 7.75
C PHE A 269 1.85 -3.42 9.05
N LEU A 270 2.46 -3.53 10.23
CA LEU A 270 1.76 -3.75 11.50
C LEU A 270 1.81 -2.52 12.44
N GLY A 271 0.83 -2.44 13.32
CA GLY A 271 0.74 -1.47 14.42
C GLY A 271 -0.11 -1.97 15.57
N LYS A 272 -0.37 -1.10 16.55
CA LYS A 272 -1.17 -1.39 17.74
C LYS A 272 -2.32 -0.39 17.90
N GLY A 273 -3.55 -0.90 17.92
CA GLY A 273 -4.75 -0.08 18.08
C GLY A 273 -4.76 0.64 19.43
N TRP A 274 -4.95 1.95 19.42
CA TRP A 274 -4.84 2.82 20.59
C TRP A 274 -5.81 2.44 21.73
N LYS A 275 -7.06 2.05 21.40
CA LYS A 275 -8.08 1.72 22.42
C LYS A 275 -8.08 0.24 22.76
N SER A 276 -7.92 -0.63 21.77
CA SER A 276 -8.04 -2.09 21.94
C SER A 276 -6.74 -2.76 22.41
N GLY A 277 -5.59 -2.13 22.18
CA GLY A 277 -4.27 -2.74 22.36
C GLY A 277 -3.99 -3.92 21.42
N ALA A 278 -4.87 -4.19 20.45
CA ALA A 278 -4.75 -5.28 19.50
C ALA A 278 -3.77 -4.96 18.37
N VAL A 279 -3.24 -6.00 17.73
CA VAL A 279 -2.48 -5.85 16.47
C VAL A 279 -3.42 -5.34 15.39
N THR A 280 -2.97 -4.32 14.66
CA THR A 280 -3.64 -3.70 13.52
C THR A 280 -2.74 -3.79 12.28
N THR A 281 -3.34 -3.69 11.10
CA THR A 281 -2.61 -3.57 9.83
C THR A 281 -2.79 -2.21 9.19
N LEU A 282 -1.74 -1.75 8.50
CA LEU A 282 -1.61 -0.41 7.94
C LEU A 282 -2.16 -0.27 6.50
N GLY A 283 -2.93 -1.26 6.02
CA GLY A 283 -3.50 -1.26 4.68
C GLY A 283 -2.46 -1.30 3.54
N ARG A 284 -2.82 -0.72 2.38
CA ARG A 284 -2.02 -0.80 1.14
C ARG A 284 -0.68 -0.09 1.27
N GLY A 285 0.40 -0.79 0.90
CA GLY A 285 1.75 -0.27 1.02
C GLY A 285 2.27 -0.19 2.46
N GLY A 286 1.61 -0.85 3.42
CA GLY A 286 1.90 -0.69 4.84
C GLY A 286 3.35 -0.97 5.26
N SER A 287 4.06 -1.92 4.64
CA SER A 287 5.49 -2.12 4.93
C SER A 287 6.38 -0.95 4.45
N ASP A 288 6.00 -0.27 3.37
CA ASP A 288 6.68 0.96 2.94
C ASP A 288 6.34 2.11 3.90
N LEU A 289 5.08 2.17 4.39
CA LEU A 289 4.65 3.17 5.37
C LEU A 289 5.36 2.99 6.72
N THR A 290 5.60 1.76 7.17
CA THR A 290 6.45 1.48 8.33
C THR A 290 7.85 2.09 8.15
N ALA A 291 8.46 1.90 6.97
CA ALA A 291 9.81 2.39 6.71
C ALA A 291 9.90 3.93 6.66
N THR A 292 8.94 4.60 6.02
CA THR A 292 8.90 6.07 6.00
C THR A 292 8.54 6.67 7.37
N THR A 293 7.69 5.98 8.15
CA THR A 293 7.38 6.37 9.54
C THR A 293 8.61 6.28 10.44
N ILE A 294 9.41 5.21 10.34
CA ILE A 294 10.69 5.09 11.06
C ILE A 294 11.66 6.19 10.61
N GLY A 295 11.74 6.47 9.30
CA GLY A 295 12.55 7.56 8.75
C GLY A 295 12.21 8.91 9.39
N LYS A 296 10.92 9.30 9.38
CA LYS A 296 10.42 10.55 10.00
C LYS A 296 10.62 10.55 11.52
N ALA A 297 10.38 9.41 12.21
CA ALA A 297 10.53 9.31 13.66
C ALA A 297 11.98 9.54 14.13
N LEU A 298 12.94 8.98 13.40
CA LEU A 298 14.37 9.01 13.75
C LEU A 298 15.12 10.18 13.09
N GLY A 299 14.50 10.93 12.17
CA GLY A 299 15.15 12.05 11.45
C GLY A 299 16.26 11.60 10.49
N LEU A 300 16.10 10.42 9.88
CA LEU A 300 17.17 9.77 9.11
C LEU A 300 17.43 10.46 7.76
N ARG A 301 18.67 10.34 7.28
CA ARG A 301 19.14 10.96 6.02
C ARG A 301 18.38 10.47 4.79
N GLU A 302 17.95 9.21 4.79
CA GLU A 302 17.41 8.53 3.61
C GLU A 302 16.58 7.29 3.98
N ILE A 303 15.50 7.06 3.25
CA ILE A 303 14.69 5.83 3.33
C ILE A 303 14.91 5.03 2.03
N GLN A 304 15.46 3.83 2.13
CA GLN A 304 15.75 2.96 0.98
C GLN A 304 14.69 1.86 0.87
N VAL A 305 14.05 1.76 -0.30
CA VAL A 305 13.13 0.67 -0.67
C VAL A 305 13.80 -0.22 -1.71
N TRP A 306 14.12 -1.44 -1.29
CA TRP A 306 14.81 -2.43 -2.11
C TRP A 306 13.81 -3.30 -2.86
N LYS A 307 13.99 -3.37 -4.19
CA LYS A 307 13.18 -4.12 -5.15
C LYS A 307 14.07 -5.03 -6.02
N ASP A 308 13.52 -5.51 -7.13
CA ASP A 308 14.14 -6.38 -8.13
C ASP A 308 14.51 -5.65 -9.44
N VAL A 309 14.23 -4.34 -9.52
CA VAL A 309 14.53 -3.46 -10.66
C VAL A 309 15.37 -2.25 -10.24
N ASP A 310 16.12 -1.68 -11.19
CA ASP A 310 17.05 -0.54 -11.00
C ASP A 310 16.31 0.81 -10.79
N GLY A 311 15.44 0.86 -9.79
CA GLY A 311 14.62 2.03 -9.46
C GLY A 311 13.23 2.01 -10.10
N VAL A 312 12.66 3.19 -10.29
CA VAL A 312 11.46 3.43 -11.09
C VAL A 312 11.89 3.57 -12.55
N LEU A 313 11.13 2.95 -13.44
CA LEU A 313 11.47 2.85 -14.86
C LEU A 313 10.53 3.72 -15.73
N THR A 314 10.97 4.07 -16.94
CA THR A 314 10.18 4.85 -17.92
C THR A 314 8.91 4.15 -18.41
N CYS A 315 8.82 2.84 -18.20
CA CYS A 315 7.65 1.99 -18.43
C CYS A 315 7.90 0.61 -17.80
N ASP A 316 6.92 -0.30 -17.83
CA ASP A 316 7.10 -1.69 -17.39
C ASP A 316 8.08 -2.44 -18.30
N PRO A 317 9.21 -2.98 -17.79
CA PRO A 317 10.21 -3.69 -18.58
C PRO A 317 9.69 -5.02 -19.14
N ASN A 318 8.64 -5.60 -18.56
CA ASN A 318 7.99 -6.81 -19.08
C ASN A 318 7.15 -6.51 -20.33
N ILE A 319 6.73 -5.25 -20.52
CA ILE A 319 6.01 -4.78 -21.71
C ILE A 319 7.01 -4.26 -22.76
N TYR A 320 8.04 -3.53 -22.32
CA TYR A 320 9.05 -2.97 -23.22
C TYR A 320 10.48 -3.11 -22.65
N PRO A 321 11.30 -4.04 -23.17
CA PRO A 321 12.61 -4.36 -22.58
C PRO A 321 13.63 -3.22 -22.53
N ASN A 322 13.51 -2.18 -23.38
CA ASN A 322 14.42 -1.03 -23.34
C ASN A 322 13.94 0.08 -22.38
N ALA A 323 13.10 -0.26 -21.39
CA ALA A 323 12.75 0.64 -20.30
C ALA A 323 14.03 1.12 -19.57
N ARG A 324 14.09 2.41 -19.21
CA ARG A 324 15.27 3.02 -18.59
C ARG A 324 14.95 3.45 -17.16
N THR A 325 15.94 3.44 -16.29
CA THR A 325 15.84 4.05 -14.97
C THR A 325 15.55 5.55 -15.08
N VAL A 326 14.54 6.01 -14.35
CA VAL A 326 14.28 7.42 -14.09
C VAL A 326 15.08 7.80 -12.84
N PRO A 327 16.19 8.57 -12.94
CA PRO A 327 17.11 8.73 -11.81
C PRO A 327 16.54 9.61 -10.68
N TYR A 328 15.64 10.53 -11.00
CA TYR A 328 15.03 11.47 -10.06
C TYR A 328 13.52 11.60 -10.31
N LEU A 329 12.75 11.64 -9.23
CA LEU A 329 11.30 11.90 -9.24
C LEU A 329 10.96 12.91 -8.13
N THR A 330 9.89 13.68 -8.33
CA THR A 330 9.24 14.34 -7.19
C THR A 330 8.29 13.37 -6.45
N PHE A 331 7.96 13.66 -5.19
CA PHE A 331 6.91 12.91 -4.47
C PHE A 331 5.56 12.93 -5.20
N ASP A 332 5.22 14.04 -5.86
CA ASP A 332 3.98 14.16 -6.62
C ASP A 332 4.01 13.30 -7.89
N GLU A 333 5.11 13.30 -8.66
CA GLU A 333 5.27 12.37 -9.80
C GLU A 333 5.21 10.91 -9.37
N ALA A 334 5.89 10.56 -8.27
CA ALA A 334 5.88 9.19 -7.75
C ALA A 334 4.49 8.76 -7.28
N ALA A 335 3.70 9.67 -6.70
CA ALA A 335 2.34 9.41 -6.26
C ALA A 335 1.39 9.14 -7.44
N GLU A 336 1.44 9.97 -8.48
CA GLU A 336 0.65 9.79 -9.71
C GLU A 336 1.01 8.47 -10.41
N LEU A 337 2.30 8.18 -10.59
CA LEU A 337 2.75 6.92 -11.20
C LEU A 337 2.24 5.69 -10.42
N ALA A 338 2.33 5.74 -9.08
CA ALA A 338 1.84 4.67 -8.21
C ALA A 338 0.32 4.51 -8.27
N TYR A 339 -0.44 5.61 -8.34
CA TYR A 339 -1.90 5.59 -8.45
C TYR A 339 -2.37 4.88 -9.73
N PHE A 340 -1.72 5.13 -10.87
CA PHE A 340 -2.03 4.45 -12.14
C PHE A 340 -1.50 3.00 -12.23
N GLY A 341 -0.85 2.49 -11.18
CA GLY A 341 -0.45 1.09 -11.08
C GLY A 341 1.02 0.80 -11.37
N ALA A 342 1.88 1.81 -11.51
CA ALA A 342 3.32 1.56 -11.49
C ALA A 342 3.72 0.99 -10.12
N GLN A 343 4.58 -0.03 -10.10
CA GLN A 343 5.04 -0.67 -8.87
C GLN A 343 6.09 0.20 -8.15
N VAL A 344 5.71 1.41 -7.74
CA VAL A 344 6.52 2.38 -6.97
C VAL A 344 6.16 2.25 -5.49
N LEU A 345 6.19 3.32 -4.69
CA LEU A 345 5.61 3.37 -3.34
C LEU A 345 4.18 3.91 -3.44
N HIS A 346 3.27 3.39 -2.62
CA HIS A 346 1.90 3.90 -2.53
C HIS A 346 1.88 5.36 -2.03
N PRO A 347 0.98 6.26 -2.50
CA PRO A 347 0.97 7.66 -2.06
C PRO A 347 0.86 7.84 -0.55
N GLN A 348 0.08 6.99 0.12
CA GLN A 348 -0.05 6.98 1.58
C GLN A 348 1.28 6.63 2.29
N SER A 349 2.09 5.73 1.75
CA SER A 349 3.38 5.38 2.36
C SER A 349 4.43 6.46 2.19
N MET A 350 4.34 7.31 1.17
CA MET A 350 5.26 8.45 1.00
C MET A 350 4.95 9.64 1.93
N ARG A 351 3.77 9.69 2.57
CA ARG A 351 3.34 10.84 3.37
C ARG A 351 4.32 11.22 4.51
N PRO A 352 4.80 10.30 5.37
CA PRO A 352 5.75 10.66 6.42
C PRO A 352 7.09 11.17 5.87
N ALA A 353 7.55 10.62 4.74
CA ALA A 353 8.77 11.06 4.07
C ALA A 353 8.63 12.48 3.49
N ARG A 354 7.48 12.78 2.86
CA ARG A 354 7.14 14.12 2.35
C ARG A 354 7.05 15.16 3.47
N GLU A 355 6.43 14.80 4.59
CA GLU A 355 6.28 15.69 5.76
C GLU A 355 7.61 15.95 6.48
N GLY A 356 8.49 14.95 6.58
CA GLY A 356 9.82 15.08 7.15
C GLY A 356 10.88 15.65 6.19
N ASP A 357 10.53 15.91 4.92
CA ASP A 357 11.44 16.25 3.81
C ASP A 357 12.60 15.23 3.64
N ILE A 358 12.33 13.95 3.92
CA ILE A 358 13.32 12.86 3.87
C ILE A 358 13.24 12.16 2.50
N PRO A 359 14.33 12.12 1.71
CA PRO A 359 14.31 11.49 0.40
C PRO A 359 14.12 9.97 0.51
N VAL A 360 13.36 9.42 -0.45
CA VAL A 360 13.16 7.98 -0.60
C VAL A 360 13.93 7.49 -1.82
N ARG A 361 14.79 6.47 -1.66
CA ARG A 361 15.50 5.85 -2.79
C ARG A 361 14.95 4.47 -3.10
N VAL A 362 14.57 4.23 -4.35
CA VAL A 362 14.24 2.89 -4.85
C VAL A 362 15.50 2.24 -5.42
N LYS A 363 15.95 1.12 -4.85
CA LYS A 363 17.20 0.41 -5.22
C LYS A 363 16.91 -1.03 -5.67
N ASN A 364 17.84 -1.62 -6.43
CA ASN A 364 17.78 -3.03 -6.81
C ASN A 364 18.61 -3.92 -5.89
N SER A 365 18.00 -4.98 -5.35
CA SER A 365 18.68 -6.04 -4.59
C SER A 365 19.66 -6.86 -5.43
N TYR A 366 19.45 -6.98 -6.75
CA TYR A 366 20.35 -7.68 -7.66
C TYR A 366 21.48 -6.78 -8.22
N ASN A 367 21.35 -5.45 -8.13
CA ASN A 367 22.34 -4.48 -8.62
C ASN A 367 22.59 -3.38 -7.57
N PRO A 368 23.27 -3.68 -6.45
CA PRO A 368 23.25 -2.82 -5.25
C PRO A 368 24.02 -1.51 -5.40
N LYS A 369 24.92 -1.47 -6.40
CA LYS A 369 25.76 -0.33 -6.77
C LYS A 369 25.06 0.63 -7.74
N ALA A 370 23.91 0.26 -8.32
CA ALA A 370 23.12 1.18 -9.10
C ALA A 370 22.60 2.34 -8.22
N PRO A 371 22.57 3.58 -8.74
CA PRO A 371 22.04 4.73 -8.00
C PRO A 371 20.53 4.62 -7.74
N GLY A 372 19.83 3.81 -8.54
CA GLY A 372 18.38 3.64 -8.50
C GLY A 372 17.64 4.94 -8.85
N THR A 373 16.49 5.15 -8.22
CA THR A 373 15.70 6.38 -8.33
C THR A 373 15.65 7.09 -6.99
N LEU A 374 15.98 8.38 -6.96
CA LEU A 374 15.78 9.25 -5.81
C LEU A 374 14.45 10.01 -5.95
N ILE A 375 13.55 9.82 -4.98
CA ILE A 375 12.28 10.52 -4.86
C ILE A 375 12.44 11.59 -3.78
N ALA A 376 12.21 12.85 -4.14
CA ALA A 376 12.40 14.00 -3.25
C ALA A 376 11.28 15.05 -3.45
N LYS A 377 11.35 16.17 -2.73
CA LYS A 377 10.37 17.26 -2.83
C LYS A 377 10.45 18.04 -4.14
N GLY A 378 11.61 18.08 -4.79
CA GLY A 378 11.82 18.75 -6.07
C GLY A 378 13.03 18.18 -6.81
N ARG A 379 13.12 18.51 -8.10
CA ARG A 379 14.25 18.16 -8.99
C ARG A 379 14.35 19.17 -10.14
N ASP A 380 15.44 19.12 -10.88
CA ASP A 380 15.58 19.85 -12.14
C ASP A 380 14.52 19.38 -13.16
N MET A 381 13.84 20.34 -13.78
CA MET A 381 12.76 20.15 -14.75
C MET A 381 13.11 20.71 -16.14
N ASP A 382 14.25 21.37 -16.35
CA ASP A 382 14.60 22.11 -17.57
C ASP A 382 14.59 21.25 -18.85
N LYS A 383 14.81 19.94 -18.70
CA LYS A 383 14.88 18.96 -19.80
C LYS A 383 13.75 17.92 -19.75
N VAL A 384 12.75 18.13 -18.89
CA VAL A 384 11.73 17.14 -18.57
C VAL A 384 10.44 17.43 -19.32
N VAL A 385 10.13 16.60 -20.32
CA VAL A 385 8.86 16.66 -21.06
C VAL A 385 7.95 15.48 -20.72
N LEU A 386 8.54 14.28 -20.55
CA LEU A 386 7.83 13.06 -20.18
C LEU A 386 8.73 12.23 -19.26
N THR A 387 8.17 11.75 -18.14
CA THR A 387 8.92 11.04 -17.10
C THR A 387 8.78 9.51 -17.21
N SER A 388 7.55 8.99 -17.28
CA SER A 388 7.26 7.56 -17.39
C SER A 388 5.86 7.33 -17.98
N ILE A 389 5.62 6.13 -18.51
CA ILE A 389 4.34 5.67 -19.10
C ILE A 389 3.85 4.46 -18.31
N VAL A 390 2.61 4.55 -17.80
CA VAL A 390 1.98 3.51 -16.98
C VAL A 390 0.77 2.93 -17.72
N LEU A 391 0.59 1.61 -17.68
CA LEU A 391 -0.54 0.91 -18.29
C LEU A 391 -1.41 0.25 -17.21
N LYS A 392 -2.63 0.77 -17.00
CA LYS A 392 -3.66 0.08 -16.20
C LYS A 392 -4.52 -0.79 -17.14
N SER A 393 -4.34 -2.11 -17.05
CA SER A 393 -5.08 -3.10 -17.85
C SER A 393 -6.41 -3.51 -17.21
N ASN A 394 -7.32 -4.09 -18.00
CA ASN A 394 -8.63 -4.63 -17.58
C ASN A 394 -9.60 -3.60 -16.94
N VAL A 395 -9.35 -2.31 -17.16
CA VAL A 395 -10.20 -1.20 -16.68
C VAL A 395 -11.55 -1.25 -17.39
N THR A 396 -12.64 -1.10 -16.64
CA THR A 396 -13.98 -0.98 -17.21
C THR A 396 -14.37 0.49 -17.33
N MET A 397 -14.80 0.92 -18.51
CA MET A 397 -15.35 2.26 -18.73
C MET A 397 -16.88 2.23 -18.72
N LEU A 398 -17.49 3.15 -17.97
CA LEU A 398 -18.93 3.35 -17.90
C LEU A 398 -19.28 4.75 -18.40
N ASP A 399 -20.22 4.84 -19.34
CA ASP A 399 -20.70 6.12 -19.89
C ASP A 399 -22.16 6.38 -19.49
N ILE A 400 -22.40 7.50 -18.81
CA ILE A 400 -23.68 7.89 -18.21
C ILE A 400 -24.21 9.10 -18.98
N VAL A 401 -24.98 8.84 -20.05
CA VAL A 401 -25.60 9.89 -20.89
C VAL A 401 -26.98 10.29 -20.36
N SER A 402 -27.17 11.58 -20.11
CA SER A 402 -28.43 12.19 -19.66
C SER A 402 -28.52 13.66 -20.06
N THR A 403 -29.51 14.02 -20.89
CA THR A 403 -29.82 15.43 -21.20
C THR A 403 -30.28 16.22 -19.97
N ARG A 404 -30.66 15.53 -18.87
CA ARG A 404 -31.01 16.15 -17.58
C ARG A 404 -29.77 16.54 -16.74
N MET A 405 -28.56 16.37 -17.26
CA MET A 405 -27.34 16.87 -16.63
C MET A 405 -27.17 18.38 -16.87
N LEU A 406 -27.56 18.86 -18.06
CA LEU A 406 -27.34 20.23 -18.50
C LEU A 406 -28.14 21.22 -17.62
N GLY A 407 -27.42 22.13 -16.96
CA GLY A 407 -27.99 23.16 -16.08
C GLY A 407 -28.62 22.64 -14.78
N GLN A 408 -28.44 21.36 -14.41
CA GLN A 408 -29.01 20.78 -13.19
C GLN A 408 -27.97 20.56 -12.09
N PHE A 409 -28.25 21.05 -10.89
CA PHE A 409 -27.44 20.77 -9.71
C PHE A 409 -27.70 19.36 -9.16
N GLY A 410 -26.68 18.72 -8.60
CA GLY A 410 -26.81 17.43 -7.90
C GLY A 410 -26.81 16.18 -8.79
N PHE A 411 -26.73 16.29 -10.12
CA PHE A 411 -26.60 15.12 -11.00
C PHE A 411 -25.32 14.30 -10.69
N LEU A 412 -24.16 14.96 -10.64
CA LEU A 412 -22.88 14.36 -10.25
C LEU A 412 -22.94 13.76 -8.84
N ALA A 413 -23.48 14.50 -7.86
CA ALA A 413 -23.60 14.03 -6.48
C ALA A 413 -24.43 12.74 -6.38
N LYS A 414 -25.54 12.64 -7.14
CA LYS A 414 -26.34 11.41 -7.20
C LYS A 414 -25.57 10.24 -7.84
N VAL A 415 -24.77 10.50 -8.88
CA VAL A 415 -23.95 9.47 -9.54
C VAL A 415 -22.90 8.92 -8.58
N PHE A 416 -22.17 9.79 -7.87
CA PHE A 416 -21.12 9.35 -6.94
C PHE A 416 -21.66 8.72 -5.65
N SER A 417 -22.82 9.17 -5.13
CA SER A 417 -23.52 8.50 -4.03
C SER A 417 -23.89 7.05 -4.37
N ILE A 418 -24.27 6.75 -5.62
CA ILE A 418 -24.55 5.37 -6.04
C ILE A 418 -23.27 4.51 -6.04
N PHE A 419 -22.12 5.07 -6.44
CA PHE A 419 -20.85 4.35 -6.35
C PHE A 419 -20.41 4.12 -4.89
N GLU A 420 -20.64 5.10 -4.00
CA GLU A 420 -20.38 5.01 -2.57
C GLU A 420 -21.25 3.93 -1.89
N ASP A 421 -22.58 3.96 -2.10
CA ASP A 421 -23.54 2.99 -1.56
C ASP A 421 -23.20 1.54 -1.98
N LEU A 422 -22.59 1.38 -3.16
CA LEU A 422 -22.18 0.10 -3.73
C LEU A 422 -20.71 -0.26 -3.43
N GLY A 423 -19.97 0.59 -2.71
CA GLY A 423 -18.56 0.39 -2.38
C GLY A 423 -17.63 0.33 -3.60
N ILE A 424 -18.01 0.95 -4.73
CA ILE A 424 -17.24 0.95 -5.98
C ILE A 424 -16.27 2.13 -5.98
N SER A 425 -14.98 1.86 -6.22
CA SER A 425 -13.98 2.90 -6.44
C SER A 425 -13.99 3.33 -7.92
N VAL A 426 -14.00 4.63 -8.15
CA VAL A 426 -13.85 5.27 -9.46
C VAL A 426 -12.40 5.75 -9.61
N ASP A 427 -11.79 5.52 -10.76
CA ASP A 427 -10.42 5.94 -11.06
C ASP A 427 -10.41 7.32 -11.76
N CYS A 428 -10.76 7.37 -13.05
CA CYS A 428 -10.79 8.59 -13.85
C CYS A 428 -12.22 9.03 -14.12
N VAL A 429 -12.41 10.35 -14.26
CA VAL A 429 -13.71 10.98 -14.58
C VAL A 429 -13.50 11.99 -15.70
N ALA A 430 -14.34 11.92 -16.73
CA ALA A 430 -14.44 12.92 -17.78
C ALA A 430 -15.92 13.30 -17.99
N THR A 431 -16.18 14.57 -18.32
CA THR A 431 -17.55 15.10 -18.47
C THR A 431 -17.73 15.83 -19.80
N SER A 432 -18.87 15.62 -20.44
CA SER A 432 -19.41 16.49 -21.50
C SER A 432 -20.61 17.28 -20.97
N GLU A 433 -21.27 18.05 -21.83
CA GLU A 433 -22.50 18.78 -21.47
C GLU A 433 -23.66 17.87 -21.01
N VAL A 434 -23.69 16.63 -21.51
CA VAL A 434 -24.80 15.67 -21.33
C VAL A 434 -24.35 14.25 -20.95
N SER A 435 -23.06 14.04 -20.66
CA SER A 435 -22.55 12.74 -20.23
C SER A 435 -21.41 12.83 -19.21
N ILE A 436 -21.27 11.75 -18.44
CA ILE A 436 -20.09 11.49 -17.60
C ILE A 436 -19.54 10.14 -18.04
N SER A 437 -18.28 10.11 -18.45
CA SER A 437 -17.52 8.88 -18.66
C SER A 437 -16.63 8.65 -17.45
N VAL A 438 -16.72 7.48 -16.83
CA VAL A 438 -15.88 7.09 -15.70
C VAL A 438 -15.14 5.79 -15.98
N SER A 439 -13.94 5.65 -15.44
CA SER A 439 -13.23 4.36 -15.38
C SER A 439 -13.28 3.78 -13.98
N LEU A 440 -13.39 2.46 -13.91
CA LEU A 440 -13.65 1.71 -12.68
C LEU A 440 -12.57 0.65 -12.47
N ASP A 441 -12.19 0.45 -11.20
CA ASP A 441 -11.12 -0.48 -10.85
C ASP A 441 -11.52 -1.94 -11.20
N PRO A 442 -10.62 -2.73 -11.83
CA PRO A 442 -10.96 -4.07 -12.34
C PRO A 442 -11.48 -5.06 -11.29
N SER A 443 -11.19 -4.81 -10.00
CA SER A 443 -11.40 -5.76 -8.91
C SER A 443 -12.86 -5.97 -8.48
N LYS A 444 -13.79 -5.07 -8.82
CA LYS A 444 -15.14 -5.04 -8.19
C LYS A 444 -16.35 -5.28 -9.09
N ILE A 445 -16.21 -5.30 -10.42
CA ILE A 445 -17.38 -5.34 -11.33
C ILE A 445 -17.92 -6.75 -11.58
N TRP A 446 -17.14 -7.78 -11.27
CA TRP A 446 -17.53 -9.18 -11.49
C TRP A 446 -18.42 -9.76 -10.37
N SER A 447 -18.78 -8.98 -9.34
CA SER A 447 -19.89 -9.33 -8.45
C SER A 447 -21.21 -9.25 -9.22
N ARG A 448 -21.90 -10.40 -9.34
CA ARG A 448 -23.10 -10.56 -10.20
C ARG A 448 -24.27 -9.64 -9.83
N GLU A 449 -24.27 -9.09 -8.62
CA GLU A 449 -25.33 -8.25 -8.06
C GLU A 449 -25.44 -6.87 -8.76
N LEU A 450 -24.30 -6.27 -9.14
CA LEU A 450 -24.27 -4.94 -9.77
C LEU A 450 -24.98 -4.91 -11.14
N ILE A 451 -24.84 -5.98 -11.92
CA ILE A 451 -25.46 -6.09 -13.25
C ILE A 451 -26.98 -6.32 -13.13
N GLN A 452 -27.47 -6.91 -12.03
CA GLN A 452 -28.91 -7.04 -11.77
C GLN A 452 -29.53 -5.72 -11.33
N GLN A 453 -28.89 -4.98 -10.42
CA GLN A 453 -29.43 -3.70 -9.94
C GLN A 453 -29.41 -2.61 -11.01
N ALA A 454 -28.37 -2.54 -11.86
CA ALA A 454 -28.29 -1.56 -12.95
C ALA A 454 -29.27 -1.81 -14.13
N ARG A 455 -30.07 -2.89 -14.07
CA ARG A 455 -31.11 -3.24 -15.06
C ARG A 455 -32.54 -3.02 -14.55
N ALA A 456 -32.71 -2.64 -13.28
CA ALA A 456 -33.97 -2.22 -12.67
C ALA A 456 -34.13 -0.68 -12.74
#